data_AF-A0A059WYW7-F1
#
_entry.id   AF-A0A059WYW7-F1
#
_cell.length_a   1.000
_cell.length_b   1.000
_cell.length_c   1.000
_cell.angle_alpha   90.00
_cell.angle_beta   90.00
_cell.angle_gamma   90.00
#
_symmetry.space_group_name_H-M   'P 1'
#
loop_
_entity.id
_entity.type
_entity.pdbx_description
1 polymer ?
#
loop_
_entity_poly.entity_id
_entity_poly.type
_entity_poly.pdbx_seq_one_letter_code
_entity_poly.pdbx_strand_id
1 'polypeptide(L)'
;VARVERPKNLALWQQQYPERISTVVPMTRGDFTWSLTVADDGAFPSWQGVGDGVVPSLIQWDTPRHPSDVLPETGLALKALKGWHPRADIVAQQLHLVGAAHLIALESTDGAPTLTAEIETPSGLRTLK
;
A
#
# COMPACT_ATOMS: atom_id res chain seq x y z
N VAL A 1 10.80 -4.54 -9.46
CA VAL A 1 10.77 -3.95 -8.10
C VAL A 1 9.37 -3.44 -7.84
N ALA A 2 8.76 -3.75 -6.69
CA ALA A 2 7.43 -3.24 -6.34
C ALA A 2 7.49 -1.74 -6.02
N ARG A 3 7.53 -0.91 -7.06
CA ARG A 3 7.54 0.55 -6.96
C ARG A 3 6.37 1.09 -7.75
N VAL A 4 5.66 2.02 -7.13
CA VAL A 4 4.70 2.90 -7.79
C VAL A 4 5.48 4.10 -8.31
N GLU A 5 5.17 4.57 -9.53
CA GLU A 5 5.70 5.85 -9.98
C GLU A 5 5.14 6.96 -9.08
N ARG A 6 6.03 7.63 -8.35
CA ARG A 6 5.69 8.54 -7.26
C ARG A 6 4.78 9.67 -7.75
N PRO A 7 3.69 9.99 -7.04
CA PRO A 7 3.27 11.39 -6.97
C PRO A 7 4.45 12.17 -6.37
N LYS A 8 4.90 13.24 -7.04
CA LYS A 8 6.02 14.06 -6.52
C LYS A 8 5.69 14.75 -5.19
N ASN A 9 4.40 14.81 -4.83
CA ASN A 9 3.91 15.44 -3.62
C ASN A 9 2.53 14.85 -3.23
N LEU A 10 2.51 14.08 -2.14
CA LEU A 10 1.33 13.41 -1.61
C LEU A 10 0.26 14.39 -1.13
N ALA A 11 0.64 15.55 -0.60
CA ALA A 11 -0.31 16.58 -0.16
C ALA A 11 -1.05 17.20 -1.36
N LEU A 12 -0.36 17.48 -2.46
CA LEU A 12 -1.01 17.95 -3.70
C LEU A 12 -1.96 16.88 -4.26
N TRP A 13 -1.57 15.62 -4.18
CA TRP A 13 -2.40 14.52 -4.66
C TRP A 13 -3.68 14.36 -3.82
N GLN A 14 -3.56 14.48 -2.49
CA GLN A 14 -4.71 14.52 -1.60
C GLN A 14 -5.64 15.70 -1.91
N GLN A 15 -5.11 16.89 -2.19
CA GLN A 15 -5.94 18.04 -2.60
C GLN A 15 -6.67 17.82 -3.92
N GLN A 16 -6.07 17.07 -4.87
CA GLN A 16 -6.70 16.74 -6.15
C GLN A 16 -7.77 15.67 -6.04
N TYR A 17 -7.61 14.72 -5.10
CA TYR A 17 -8.50 13.58 -4.94
C TYR A 17 -8.93 13.37 -3.47
N PRO A 18 -9.57 14.36 -2.82
CA PRO A 18 -9.82 14.35 -1.38
C PRO A 18 -10.78 13.24 -0.94
N GLU A 19 -11.65 12.75 -1.82
CA GLU A 19 -12.56 11.63 -1.54
C GLU A 19 -11.91 10.24 -1.69
N ARG A 20 -10.74 10.18 -2.33
CA ARG A 20 -10.02 8.93 -2.63
C ARG A 20 -8.76 8.76 -1.82
N ILE A 21 -8.20 9.85 -1.33
CA ILE A 21 -6.94 9.87 -0.59
C ILE A 21 -7.21 10.47 0.76
N SER A 22 -7.00 9.69 1.82
CA SER A 22 -7.17 10.13 3.20
C SER A 22 -6.22 11.27 3.54
N THR A 23 -6.53 11.97 4.64
CA THR A 23 -5.74 13.06 5.20
C THR A 23 -4.25 12.69 5.27
N VAL A 24 -3.39 13.60 4.80
CA VAL A 24 -1.94 13.42 4.85
C VAL A 24 -1.43 13.95 6.18
N VAL A 25 -0.78 13.07 6.94
CA VAL A 25 -0.25 13.38 8.27
C VAL A 25 1.28 13.32 8.23
N PRO A 26 2.00 14.39 8.63
CA PRO A 26 3.45 14.38 8.75
C PRO A 26 3.88 13.56 9.99
N MET A 27 4.94 12.78 9.84
CA MET A 27 5.44 11.83 10.83
C MET A 27 6.96 11.93 10.95
N THR A 28 7.49 11.65 12.15
CA THR A 28 8.94 11.58 12.38
C THR A 28 9.31 10.41 13.30
N ARG A 29 10.51 9.84 13.11
CA ARG A 29 11.12 8.86 14.01
C ARG A 29 12.64 8.84 13.83
N GLY A 30 13.38 9.26 14.86
CA GLY A 30 14.82 9.45 14.75
C GLY A 30 15.14 10.44 13.63
N ASP A 31 16.04 10.05 12.72
CA ASP A 31 16.42 10.88 11.56
C ASP A 31 15.44 10.81 10.38
N PHE A 32 14.37 10.02 10.50
CA PHE A 32 13.40 9.82 9.42
C PHE A 32 12.19 10.74 9.55
N THR A 33 11.81 11.37 8.44
CA THR A 33 10.60 12.17 8.27
C THR A 33 9.83 11.68 7.06
N TRP A 34 8.52 11.55 7.18
CA TRP A 34 7.66 11.12 6.08
C TRP A 34 6.24 11.65 6.25
N SER A 35 5.47 11.58 5.19
CA SER A 35 4.04 11.82 5.19
C SER A 35 3.29 10.50 5.00
N LEU A 36 2.20 10.28 5.74
CA LEU A 36 1.37 9.07 5.65
C LEU A 36 -0.10 9.46 5.48
N THR A 37 -0.84 8.77 4.60
CA THR A 37 -2.30 8.93 4.55
C THR A 37 -2.97 8.16 5.66
N VAL A 38 -3.74 8.84 6.49
CA VAL A 38 -4.47 8.28 7.63
C VAL A 38 -5.91 8.77 7.57
N ALA A 39 -6.88 7.85 7.63
CA ALA A 39 -8.28 8.23 7.75
C ALA A 39 -8.54 8.84 9.14
N ASP A 40 -9.39 9.87 9.23
CA ASP A 40 -9.64 10.60 10.47
C ASP A 40 -10.22 9.71 11.59
N ASP A 41 -10.92 8.63 11.21
CA ASP A 41 -11.50 7.63 12.11
C ASP A 41 -10.58 6.42 12.36
N GLY A 42 -9.38 6.41 11.77
CA GLY A 42 -8.41 5.32 11.86
C GLY A 42 -8.79 4.07 11.06
N ALA A 43 -9.83 4.11 10.22
CA ALA A 43 -10.21 3.00 9.37
C ALA A 43 -9.18 2.74 8.26
N PHE A 44 -9.26 1.55 7.65
CA PHE A 44 -8.49 1.26 6.45
C PHE A 44 -8.92 2.17 5.29
N PRO A 45 -8.00 2.54 4.38
CA PRO A 45 -8.35 3.26 3.18
C PRO A 45 -9.45 2.55 2.38
N SER A 46 -10.41 3.32 1.90
CA SER A 46 -11.48 2.80 1.07
C SER A 46 -11.88 3.79 -0.02
N TRP A 47 -12.45 3.28 -1.11
CA TRP A 47 -13.07 4.05 -2.17
C TRP A 47 -14.52 3.57 -2.31
N GLN A 48 -15.50 4.46 -2.20
CA GLN A 48 -16.93 4.10 -2.14
C GLN A 48 -17.25 3.07 -1.04
N GLY A 49 -16.56 3.19 0.11
CA GLY A 49 -16.68 2.25 1.22
C GLY A 49 -16.17 0.83 0.90
N VAL A 50 -15.30 0.69 -0.11
CA VAL A 50 -14.62 -0.55 -0.49
C VAL A 50 -13.14 -0.42 -0.23
N GLY A 51 -12.55 -1.36 0.49
CA GLY A 51 -11.10 -1.45 0.53
C GLY A 51 -10.66 -2.60 1.41
N ASP A 52 -11.23 -2.68 2.61
CA ASP A 52 -11.21 -3.86 3.48
C ASP A 52 -9.80 -4.45 3.69
N GLY A 53 -8.80 -3.56 3.77
CA GLY A 53 -7.39 -3.91 3.95
C GLY A 53 -6.62 -4.26 2.66
N VAL A 54 -7.29 -4.35 1.51
CA VAL A 54 -6.67 -4.60 0.20
C VAL A 54 -6.21 -3.29 -0.46
N VAL A 55 -6.92 -2.18 -0.23
CA VAL A 55 -6.49 -0.84 -0.69
C VAL A 55 -5.40 -0.31 0.26
N PRO A 56 -4.22 0.09 -0.26
CA PRO A 56 -3.10 0.48 0.57
C PRO A 56 -3.21 1.92 1.09
N SER A 57 -2.62 2.18 2.25
CA SER A 57 -2.22 3.53 2.64
C SER A 57 -1.01 3.98 1.83
N LEU A 58 -0.88 5.29 1.63
CA LEU A 58 0.21 5.89 0.89
C LEU A 58 1.22 6.52 1.86
N ILE A 59 2.50 6.27 1.61
CA ILE A 59 3.61 6.82 2.36
C ILE A 59 4.56 7.57 1.42
N GLN A 60 4.99 8.77 1.80
CA GLN A 60 6.00 9.56 1.11
C GLN A 60 7.15 9.87 2.07
N TRP A 61 8.33 9.32 1.79
CA TRP A 61 9.53 9.64 2.56
C TRP A 61 10.08 11.01 2.14
N ASP A 62 10.26 11.89 3.12
CA ASP A 62 10.76 13.26 2.96
C ASP A 62 12.17 13.37 3.54
N THR A 63 13.02 12.36 3.27
CA THR A 63 14.41 12.31 3.72
C THR A 63 15.40 11.98 2.61
N PRO A 64 16.65 12.49 2.68
CA PRO A 64 17.68 12.15 1.71
C PRO A 64 18.07 10.67 1.70
N ARG A 65 18.06 10.02 2.87
CA ARG A 65 18.34 8.59 3.04
C ARG A 65 17.03 7.83 3.24
N HIS A 66 16.77 6.80 2.44
CA HIS A 66 15.58 5.98 2.59
C HIS A 66 15.81 4.95 3.70
N PRO A 67 14.79 4.59 4.51
CA PRO A 67 14.97 3.62 5.59
C PRO A 67 15.53 2.27 5.12
N SER A 68 15.18 1.81 3.92
CA SER A 68 15.75 0.57 3.36
C SER A 68 17.27 0.59 3.27
N ASP A 69 17.91 1.76 3.19
CA ASP A 69 19.36 1.90 3.04
C ASP A 69 20.12 1.71 4.36
N VAL A 70 19.41 1.54 5.48
CA VAL A 70 19.98 1.23 6.81
C VAL A 70 19.49 -0.10 7.37
N LEU A 71 18.46 -0.71 6.78
CA LEU A 71 17.90 -1.95 7.30
C LEU A 71 18.86 -3.12 7.03
N PRO A 72 19.04 -4.04 8.00
CA PRO A 72 19.82 -5.25 7.76
C PRO A 72 19.21 -6.08 6.64
N GLU A 73 20.07 -6.66 5.81
CA GLU A 73 19.66 -7.65 4.81
C GLU A 73 19.13 -8.90 5.52
N THR A 74 17.90 -9.30 5.21
CA THR A 74 17.24 -10.45 5.84
C THR A 74 17.27 -11.70 4.97
N GLY A 75 17.68 -11.58 3.70
CA GLY A 75 17.56 -12.66 2.71
C GLY A 75 16.12 -13.02 2.37
N LEU A 76 15.16 -12.18 2.73
CA LEU A 76 13.74 -12.33 2.40
C LEU A 76 13.37 -11.47 1.20
N ALA A 77 12.62 -12.02 0.25
CA ALA A 77 12.14 -11.28 -0.91
C ALA A 77 10.64 -11.52 -1.15
N LEU A 78 9.86 -10.44 -1.24
CA LEU A 78 8.46 -10.53 -1.69
C LEU A 78 8.43 -10.92 -3.18
N LYS A 79 7.80 -12.05 -3.49
CA LYS A 79 7.65 -12.57 -4.86
C LYS A 79 6.31 -12.22 -5.47
N ALA A 80 5.24 -12.30 -4.68
CA ALA A 80 3.91 -11.93 -5.11
C ALA A 80 3.08 -11.38 -3.94
N LEU A 81 2.22 -10.42 -4.26
CA LEU A 81 1.15 -9.97 -3.39
C LEU A 81 -0.17 -10.27 -4.12
N LYS A 82 -1.09 -10.93 -3.43
CA LYS A 82 -2.39 -11.34 -4.01
C LYS A 82 -3.51 -10.87 -3.10
N GLY A 83 -4.57 -10.32 -3.70
CA GLY A 83 -5.76 -9.84 -2.99
C GLY A 83 -7.02 -10.49 -3.55
N TRP A 84 -7.98 -10.75 -2.67
CA TRP A 84 -9.32 -11.19 -3.06
C TRP A 84 -10.35 -10.24 -2.44
N HIS A 85 -11.34 -9.83 -3.23
CA HIS A 85 -12.38 -8.91 -2.75
C HIS A 85 -13.73 -9.15 -3.45
N PRO A 86 -14.89 -9.13 -2.76
CA PRO A 86 -16.23 -9.25 -3.38
C PRO A 86 -16.58 -8.13 -4.37
N ARG A 87 -15.98 -6.97 -4.17
CA ARG A 87 -16.09 -5.78 -5.04
C ARG A 87 -14.73 -5.47 -5.68
N ALA A 88 -14.12 -6.46 -6.33
CA ALA A 88 -12.76 -6.36 -6.88
C ALA A 88 -12.61 -5.28 -7.95
N ASP A 89 -13.67 -4.98 -8.70
CA ASP A 89 -13.72 -3.90 -9.68
C ASP A 89 -13.52 -2.51 -9.06
N ILE A 90 -14.13 -2.25 -7.90
CA ILE A 90 -13.98 -0.97 -7.17
C ILE A 90 -12.57 -0.87 -6.56
N VAL A 91 -12.05 -1.97 -6.01
CA VAL A 91 -10.66 -2.03 -5.51
C VAL A 91 -9.68 -1.78 -6.66
N ALA A 92 -9.88 -2.42 -7.81
CA ALA A 92 -9.04 -2.25 -8.99
C ALA A 92 -8.98 -0.78 -9.45
N GLN A 93 -10.13 -0.10 -9.52
CA GLN A 93 -10.19 1.32 -9.86
C GLN A 93 -9.31 2.17 -8.93
N GLN A 94 -9.37 1.90 -7.63
CA GLN A 94 -8.57 2.64 -6.66
C GLN A 94 -7.08 2.30 -6.77
N LEU A 95 -6.73 1.03 -6.95
CA LEU A 95 -5.34 0.59 -7.18
C LEU A 95 -4.75 1.21 -8.46
N HIS A 96 -5.54 1.33 -9.53
CA HIS A 96 -5.14 2.01 -10.75
C HIS A 96 -4.90 3.50 -10.52
N LEU A 97 -5.83 4.18 -9.82
CA LEU A 97 -5.66 5.58 -9.47
C LEU A 97 -4.38 5.79 -8.68
N VAL A 98 -4.09 4.93 -7.70
CA VAL A 98 -2.87 5.07 -6.89
C VAL A 98 -1.61 4.49 -7.52
N GLY A 99 -1.69 3.99 -8.76
CA GLY A 99 -0.56 3.41 -9.49
C GLY A 99 -0.02 2.10 -8.91
N ALA A 100 -0.80 1.38 -8.10
CA ALA A 100 -0.42 0.12 -7.44
C ALA A 100 -1.03 -1.12 -8.10
N ALA A 101 -1.84 -0.98 -9.15
CA ALA A 101 -2.53 -2.10 -9.79
C ALA A 101 -1.59 -3.21 -10.28
N HIS A 102 -0.37 -2.88 -10.75
CA HIS A 102 0.63 -3.86 -11.18
C HIS A 102 1.38 -4.55 -10.04
N LEU A 103 1.19 -4.10 -8.80
CA LEU A 103 1.89 -4.63 -7.62
C LEU A 103 1.13 -5.76 -6.93
N ILE A 104 -0.16 -5.90 -7.21
CA ILE A 104 -1.05 -6.86 -6.57
C ILE A 104 -1.86 -7.60 -7.63
N ALA A 105 -1.84 -8.93 -7.58
CA ALA A 105 -2.78 -9.74 -8.36
C ALA A 105 -4.12 -9.76 -7.62
N LEU A 106 -5.13 -9.10 -8.19
CA LEU A 106 -6.45 -8.95 -7.58
C LEU A 106 -7.45 -9.88 -8.25
N GLU A 107 -8.18 -10.64 -7.44
CA GLU A 107 -9.24 -11.56 -7.89
C GLU A 107 -10.57 -11.26 -7.18
N SER A 108 -11.68 -11.59 -7.85
CA SER A 108 -13.02 -11.55 -7.22
C SER A 108 -13.21 -12.78 -6.33
N THR A 109 -14.01 -12.64 -5.27
CA THR A 109 -14.38 -13.75 -4.38
C THR A 109 -15.77 -13.52 -3.79
N ASP A 110 -16.51 -14.60 -3.51
CA ASP A 110 -17.75 -14.52 -2.72
C ASP A 110 -17.48 -14.52 -1.20
N GLY A 111 -16.23 -14.73 -0.79
CA GLY A 111 -15.79 -14.79 0.61
C GLY A 111 -15.34 -13.45 1.18
N ALA A 112 -14.77 -13.49 2.39
CA ALA A 112 -14.24 -12.29 3.03
C ALA A 112 -13.00 -11.74 2.29
N PRO A 113 -12.81 -10.41 2.25
CA PRO A 113 -11.59 -9.78 1.77
C PRO A 113 -10.34 -10.39 2.39
N THR A 114 -9.34 -10.69 1.56
CA THR A 114 -8.09 -11.33 2.02
C THR A 114 -6.90 -10.79 1.24
N LEU A 115 -5.76 -10.66 1.92
CA LEU A 115 -4.47 -10.33 1.32
C LEU A 115 -3.46 -11.42 1.67
N THR A 116 -2.71 -11.90 0.69
CA THR A 116 -1.65 -12.89 0.91
C THR A 116 -0.34 -12.44 0.29
N ALA A 117 0.77 -12.73 0.95
CA ALA A 117 2.11 -12.45 0.48
C ALA A 117 2.90 -13.75 0.30
N GLU A 118 3.50 -13.93 -0.87
CA GLU A 118 4.48 -14.99 -1.12
C GLU A 118 5.89 -14.42 -0.93
N ILE A 119 6.62 -14.96 0.03
CA ILE A 119 7.93 -14.49 0.44
C ILE A 119 8.94 -15.62 0.23
N GLU A 120 9.93 -15.36 -0.60
CA GLU A 120 11.11 -16.21 -0.75
C GLU A 120 11.97 -16.08 0.50
N THR A 121 12.30 -17.21 1.10
CA THR A 121 13.16 -17.32 2.28
C THR A 121 14.34 -18.23 1.99
N PRO A 122 15.41 -18.22 2.81
CA PRO A 122 16.51 -19.20 2.69
C PRO A 122 16.06 -20.67 2.76
N SER A 123 14.88 -20.94 3.34
CA SER A 123 14.28 -22.28 3.46
C SER A 123 13.24 -22.62 2.38
N GLY A 124 13.12 -21.77 1.35
CA GLY A 124 12.11 -21.88 0.30
C GLY A 124 10.97 -20.88 0.44
N LEU A 125 9.99 -20.98 -0.47
CA LEU A 125 8.85 -20.06 -0.54
C LEU A 125 7.88 -20.27 0.64
N ARG A 126 7.44 -19.18 1.25
CA ARG A 126 6.42 -19.16 2.31
C ARG A 126 5.27 -18.25 1.92
N THR A 127 4.06 -18.63 2.33
CA THR A 127 2.85 -17.82 2.16
C THR A 127 2.41 -17.28 3.51
N LEU A 128 2.28 -15.97 3.61
CA LEU A 128 1.59 -15.30 4.71
C LEU A 128 0.16 -14.99 4.28
N LYS A 129 -0.80 -15.26 5.15
CA LYS A 129 -2.23 -14.98 4.98
C LYS A 129 -2.76 -14.28 6.22
#